data_AF-A0A7C6BRU9-F1
#
_entry.id   AF-A0A7C6BRU9-F1
#
_cell.length_a   1.000
_cell.length_b   1.000
_cell.length_c   1.000
_cell.angle_alpha   90.00
_cell.angle_beta   90.00
_cell.angle_gamma   90.00
#
_symmetry.space_group_name_H-M   'P 1'
#
loop_
_entity.id
_entity.type
_entity.pdbx_description
1 polymer ?
#
loop_
_entity_poly.entity_id
_entity_poly.type
_entity_poly.pdbx_seq_one_letter_code
_entity_poly.pdbx_strand_id
1 'polypeptide(L)' 'MGDKLVEIIDVVSEKAGTSGRMNLAQKTGITRNKASNIEDTPENVSKLKDEASSIIGESIDKYLRKW' A
#
# COMPACT_ATOMS: atom_id res chain seq x y z
N MET A 1 9.45 6.55 -10.31
CA MET A 1 8.76 5.24 -10.36
C MET A 1 7.98 5.13 -9.06
N GLY A 2 6.84 4.45 -9.02
CA GLY A 2 5.98 4.39 -7.83
C GLY A 2 6.51 3.44 -6.74
N ASP A 3 7.71 3.73 -6.25
CA ASP A 3 8.42 2.91 -5.25
C ASP A 3 7.68 2.90 -3.91
N LYS A 4 7.07 4.03 -3.52
CA LYS A 4 6.38 4.15 -2.22
C LYS A 4 5.08 3.36 -2.21
N LEU A 5 4.31 3.43 -3.29
CA LEU A 5 3.07 2.67 -3.45
C LEU A 5 3.34 1.15 -3.47
N VAL A 6 4.42 0.72 -4.14
CA VAL A 6 4.82 -0.69 -4.16
C VAL A 6 5.23 -1.15 -2.76
N GLU A 7 6.00 -0.34 -2.02
CA GLU A 7 6.41 -0.65 -0.65
C GLU A 7 5.19 -0.85 0.26
N ILE A 8 4.18 0.02 0.16
CA ILE A 8 2.93 -0.12 0.93
C ILE A 8 2.23 -1.45 0.62
N ILE A 9 2.14 -1.81 -0.66
CA ILE A 9 1.48 -3.05 -1.09
C ILE A 9 2.25 -4.28 -0.60
N ASP A 10 3.58 -4.25 -0.66
CA ASP A 10 4.42 -5.36 -0.21
C ASP A 10 4.31 -5.54 1.31
N VAL A 11 4.34 -4.46 2.10
CA VAL A 11 4.11 -4.50 3.56
C VAL A 11 2.75 -5.12 3.90
N VAL A 12 1.68 -4.69 3.22
CA VAL A 12 0.34 -5.26 3.43
C VAL A 12 0.32 -6.74 3.06
N SER A 13 1.01 -7.13 1.98
CA SER A 13 1.12 -8.52 1.57
C SER A 13 1.90 -9.37 2.56
N GLU A 14 2.92 -8.82 3.22
CA GLU A 14 3.68 -9.51 4.27
C GLU A 14 2.88 -9.65 5.57
N LYS A 15 2.10 -8.63 5.94
CA LYS A 15 1.37 -8.58 7.23
C LYS A 15 0.01 -9.25 7.20
N ALA A 16 -0.79 -8.91 6.18
CA ALA A 16 -2.15 -9.40 6.01
C ALA A 16 -2.26 -10.49 4.93
N GLY A 17 -1.14 -10.91 4.35
CA GLY A 17 -1.10 -11.96 3.34
C GLY A 17 -1.74 -11.55 2.01
N THR A 18 -1.99 -12.56 1.18
CA THR A 18 -2.66 -12.41 -0.12
C THR A 18 -4.03 -11.73 0.01
N SER A 19 -4.79 -12.04 1.07
CA SER A 19 -6.10 -11.45 1.34
C SER A 19 -6.01 -9.94 1.58
N GLY A 20 -5.03 -9.48 2.38
CA GLY A 20 -4.82 -8.06 2.63
C GLY A 20 -4.46 -7.29 1.36
N ARG A 21 -3.52 -7.82 0.57
CA ARG A 21 -3.13 -7.23 -0.72
C ARG A 21 -4.33 -7.11 -1.67
N MET A 22 -5.17 -8.15 -1.73
CA MET A 22 -6.34 -8.17 -2.60
C MET A 22 -7.42 -7.18 -2.12
N ASN A 23 -7.60 -7.05 -0.81
CA ASN A 23 -8.52 -6.07 -0.21
C ASN A 23 -8.05 -4.63 -0.49
N LEU A 24 -6.75 -4.37 -0.31
CA LEU A 24 -6.14 -3.08 -0.63
C LEU A 24 -6.35 -2.71 -2.10
N ALA A 25 -6.11 -3.64 -3.01
CA ALA A 25 -6.29 -3.43 -4.44
C ALA A 25 -7.77 -3.18 -4.81
N GLN A 26 -8.71 -3.87 -4.17
CA GLN A 26 -10.15 -3.65 -4.40
C GLN A 26 -10.61 -2.28 -3.91
N LYS A 27 -10.13 -1.83 -2.75
CA LYS A 27 -10.53 -0.54 -2.17
C LYS A 27 -9.86 0.67 -2.83
N THR A 28 -8.58 0.55 -3.13
CA THR A 28 -7.79 1.65 -3.70
C THR A 28 -7.86 1.68 -5.22
N GLY A 29 -8.15 0.55 -5.88
CA GLY A 29 -8.06 0.40 -7.33
C GLY A 29 -6.62 0.42 -7.85
N ILE A 30 -5.64 0.28 -6.96
CA ILE A 30 -4.21 0.30 -7.26
C ILE A 30 -3.64 -1.08 -6.95
N THR A 31 -3.27 -1.80 -8.01
CA THR A 31 -2.56 -3.08 -7.92
C THR A 31 -1.06 -2.84 -7.87
N ARG A 32 -0.27 -3.84 -7.45
CA ARG A 32 1.20 -3.75 -7.42
C ARG A 32 1.81 -3.31 -8.76
N ASN A 33 1.31 -3.85 -9.87
CA ASN A 33 1.75 -3.43 -11.21
C ASN A 33 1.39 -1.98 -11.52
N LYS A 34 0.19 -1.53 -11.10
CA LYS A 34 -0.23 -0.14 -11.31
C LYS A 34 0.60 0.79 -10.44
N ALA A 35 0.81 0.45 -9.18
CA ALA A 35 1.69 1.16 -8.25
C ALA A 35 3.09 1.36 -8.85
N SER A 36 3.71 0.33 -9.42
CA SER A 36 5.05 0.48 -10.00
C SER A 36 5.07 1.38 -11.26
N ASN A 37 3.93 1.60 -11.92
CA ASN A 37 3.84 2.35 -13.17
C ASN A 37 3.25 3.76 -13.02
N ILE A 38 2.74 4.12 -11.84
CA ILE A 38 2.20 5.45 -11.56
C ILE A 38 3.14 6.22 -10.63
N GLU A 39 3.03 7.54 -10.64
CA GLU A 39 3.77 8.36 -9.69
C GLU A 39 3.23 8.20 -8.27
N ASP A 40 4.14 8.28 -7.31
CA ASP A 40 3.86 8.35 -5.88
C ASP A 40 3.29 9.74 -5.53
N THR A 41 2.11 10.06 -6.07
CA THR A 41 1.41 11.27 -5.70
C THR A 41 0.99 11.19 -4.23
N PRO A 42 1.05 12.31 -3.49
CA PRO A 42 0.70 12.32 -2.07
C PRO A 42 -0.73 11.84 -1.81
N GLU A 43 -1.67 12.08 -2.75
CA GLU A 43 -3.03 11.54 -2.68
C GLU A 43 -3.06 10.00 -2.73
N ASN A 44 -2.39 9.39 -3.71
CA ASN A 44 -2.37 7.93 -3.85
C ASN A 44 -1.66 7.28 -2.66
N VAL A 45 -0.54 7.85 -2.24
CA VAL A 45 0.24 7.37 -1.09
C VAL A 45 -0.58 7.44 0.19
N SER A 46 -1.25 8.57 0.44
CA SER A 46 -2.10 8.75 1.62
C SER A 46 -3.26 7.77 1.62
N LYS A 47 -3.96 7.62 0.49
CA LYS A 47 -5.08 6.68 0.35
C LYS A 47 -4.63 5.23 0.54
N LEU A 48 -3.49 4.83 -0.01
CA LEU A 48 -2.95 3.49 0.20
C LEU A 48 -2.56 3.25 1.66
N LYS A 49 -1.90 4.23 2.30
CA LYS A 49 -1.52 4.14 3.71
C LYS A 49 -2.72 3.97 4.63
N ASP A 50 -3.78 4.73 4.39
CA ASP A 50 -4.99 4.70 5.21
C ASP A 50 -5.67 3.33 5.13
N GLU A 51 -5.89 2.85 3.91
CA GLU A 51 -6.47 1.52 3.69
C GLU A 51 -5.55 0.38 4.16
N ALA A 52 -4.25 0.50 3.95
CA ALA A 52 -3.27 -0.45 4.45
C ALA A 52 -3.28 -0.51 5.98
N SER A 53 -3.36 0.64 6.66
CA SER A 53 -3.46 0.70 8.12
C SER A 53 -4.76 0.06 8.60
N SER A 54 -5.87 0.31 7.89
CA SER A 54 -7.17 -0.28 8.19
C SER A 54 -7.15 -1.81 8.06
N ILE A 55 -6.48 -2.35 7.03
CA ILE A 55 -6.38 -3.80 6.78
C ILE A 55 -5.47 -4.49 7.80
N ILE A 56 -4.32 -3.89 8.11
CA ILE A 56 -3.36 -4.49 9.05
C ILE A 56 -3.84 -4.31 10.51
N GLY A 57 -4.69 -3.30 10.76
CA GLY A 57 -5.18 -2.97 12.10
C GLY A 57 -4.18 -2.17 12.94
N GLU A 58 -3.08 -1.71 12.34
CA GLU A 58 -2.12 -0.82 12.95
C GLU A 58 -1.48 0.10 11.90
N SER A 59 -0.77 1.12 12.36
CA SER A 59 -0.13 2.09 11.47
C SER A 59 1.02 1.45 10.66
N ILE A 60 0.86 1.41 9.34
CA ILE A 60 1.84 0.89 8.38
C ILE A 60 3.15 1.70 8.42
N ASP A 61 3.12 2.96 8.86
CA ASP A 61 4.31 3.80 9.07
C ASP A 61 5.44 3.12 9.87
N LYS A 62 5.11 2.14 10.73
CA LYS A 62 6.11 1.35 11.45
C LYS A 62 6.93 0.41 10.56
N TYR A 63 6.39 0.03 9.42
CA TYR A 63 6.95 -0.95 8.49
C TYR A 63 7.55 -0.31 7.23
N LEU A 64 7.15 0.92 6.92
CA LEU A 64 7.73 1.67 5.82
C LEU A 64 9.16 2.10 6.14
N ARG A 65 10.02 2.15 5.12
CA ARG A 65 11.33 2.80 5.27
C ARG A 65 11.08 4.30 5.46
N LYS A 66 11.85 4.94 6.35
CA LYS A 66 11.76 6.40 6.55
C LYS A 66 12.17 7.11 5.25
N TRP A 67 11.19 7.67 4.54
CA TRP A 67 11.33 8.54 3.37
C TRP A 67 10.33 9.69 3.43
#